data_AF-A0A2N5TI88-F1
#
_entry.id   AF-A0A2N5TI88-F1
#
_cell.length_a   1.000
_cell.length_b   1.000
_cell.length_c   1.000
_cell.angle_alpha   90.00
_cell.angle_beta   90.00
_cell.angle_gamma   90.00
#
_symmetry.space_group_name_H-M   'P 1'
#
loop_
_entity.id
_entity.type
_entity.pdbx_description
1 polymer ?
#
loop_
_entity_poly.entity_id
_entity_poly.type
_entity_poly.pdbx_seq_one_letter_code
_entity_poly.pdbx_strand_id
1 'polypeptide(L)'
;MYKSMKETIANEIASVNRIALTTDLWTSSNQTPFMVVSVHFISSDWKLHKQIISFKELPPPHTGLAISDQLVASIVEWKVMDKVSHVTVDNALSNDVALARLAQILKDKSRSPPDLNGKFFHVRCAAHIINLIVKDGLKELSTAVSKIRDSVWHVKSTPARKKQFQDAIKETNIPTQALPSVDVPTRWNSTYIMLKSALPFKQAFINLSERDANYLNCPTDEEWNEISMMKDFLEVFNIATLKLGTTRSPSAHML
;
A
#
# COMPACT_ATOMS: atom_id res chain seq x y z
N MET A 1 -14.50 -29.43 -0.13
CA MET A 1 -13.38 -28.59 0.32
C MET A 1 -13.79 -27.12 0.47
N TYR A 2 -14.25 -26.41 -0.58
CA TYR A 2 -14.67 -24.99 -0.42
C TYR A 2 -15.85 -24.80 0.55
N LYS A 3 -16.93 -25.61 0.42
CA LYS A 3 -18.10 -25.51 1.32
C LYS A 3 -17.73 -25.75 2.79
N SER A 4 -16.95 -26.79 3.07
CA SER A 4 -16.51 -27.12 4.43
C SER A 4 -15.61 -26.04 5.05
N MET A 5 -14.73 -25.42 4.25
CA MET A 5 -13.92 -24.28 4.72
C MET A 5 -14.78 -23.05 4.98
N LYS A 6 -15.73 -22.74 4.09
CA LYS A 6 -16.67 -21.62 4.27
C LYS A 6 -17.51 -21.80 5.53
N GLU A 7 -18.01 -23.01 5.79
CA GLU A 7 -18.74 -23.35 7.02
C GLU A 7 -17.86 -23.19 8.27
N THR A 8 -16.61 -23.62 8.21
CA THR A 8 -15.65 -23.46 9.31
C THR A 8 -15.46 -21.98 9.67
N ILE A 9 -15.17 -21.15 8.67
CA ILE A 9 -15.00 -19.69 8.87
C ILE A 9 -16.30 -19.05 9.36
N ALA A 10 -17.45 -19.46 8.81
CA ALA A 10 -18.75 -18.95 9.25
C ALA A 10 -19.03 -19.28 10.73
N ASN A 11 -18.65 -20.47 11.19
CA ASN A 11 -18.78 -20.87 12.59
C ASN A 11 -17.84 -20.06 13.50
N GLU A 12 -16.60 -19.80 13.06
CA GLU A 12 -15.66 -18.93 13.79
C GLU A 12 -16.22 -17.51 13.94
N ILE A 13 -16.74 -16.91 12.86
CA ILE A 13 -17.35 -15.58 12.89
C ILE A 13 -18.64 -15.58 13.73
N ALA A 14 -19.42 -16.67 13.71
CA ALA A 14 -20.61 -16.80 14.52
C ALA A 14 -20.29 -16.73 16.03
N SER A 15 -19.13 -17.26 16.44
CA SER A 15 -18.68 -17.30 17.83
C SER A 15 -18.29 -15.95 18.44
N VAL A 16 -18.05 -14.92 17.62
CA VAL A 16 -17.61 -13.59 18.09
C VAL A 16 -18.74 -12.55 18.05
N ASN A 17 -18.70 -11.57 18.95
CA ASN A 17 -19.78 -10.57 19.05
C ASN A 17 -19.66 -9.44 18.01
N ARG A 18 -18.43 -9.02 17.70
CA ARG A 18 -18.15 -7.90 16.80
C ARG A 18 -17.07 -8.29 15.79
N ILE A 19 -17.20 -7.75 14.59
CA ILE A 19 -16.23 -7.86 13.52
C ILE A 19 -15.91 -6.47 12.95
N ALA A 20 -14.74 -6.32 12.35
CA ALA A 20 -14.40 -5.19 11.49
C ALA A 20 -14.25 -5.68 10.04
N LEU A 21 -14.54 -4.80 9.09
CA LEU A 21 -14.34 -5.09 7.67
C LEU A 21 -13.24 -4.20 7.11
N THR A 22 -12.48 -4.73 6.17
CA THR A 22 -11.68 -3.91 5.25
C THR A 22 -12.12 -4.21 3.84
N THR A 23 -12.22 -3.19 2.98
CA THR A 23 -12.39 -3.41 1.55
C THR A 23 -11.35 -2.63 0.75
N ASP A 24 -10.90 -3.26 -0.34
CA ASP A 24 -10.00 -2.69 -1.32
C ASP A 24 -10.62 -2.88 -2.70
N LEU A 25 -10.50 -1.85 -3.53
CA LEU A 25 -11.04 -1.80 -4.88
C LEU A 25 -9.90 -1.38 -5.80
N TRP A 26 -9.59 -2.22 -6.78
CA TRP A 26 -8.54 -1.92 -7.75
C TRP A 26 -8.90 -2.45 -9.12
N THR A 27 -8.34 -1.81 -10.14
CA THR A 27 -8.39 -2.30 -11.52
C THR A 27 -7.11 -3.08 -11.78
N SER A 28 -7.25 -4.35 -12.19
CA SER A 28 -6.12 -5.19 -12.58
C SER A 28 -5.47 -4.70 -13.89
N SER A 29 -4.29 -5.25 -14.22
CA SER A 29 -3.56 -4.87 -15.44
C SER A 29 -4.32 -5.17 -16.75
N ASN A 30 -5.25 -6.13 -16.73
CA ASN A 30 -6.14 -6.44 -17.84
C ASN A 30 -7.45 -5.63 -17.82
N GLN A 31 -7.49 -4.51 -17.08
CA GLN A 31 -8.64 -3.59 -16.99
C GLN A 31 -9.89 -4.19 -16.34
N THR A 32 -9.75 -5.25 -15.53
CA THR A 32 -10.86 -5.85 -14.79
C THR A 32 -10.92 -5.26 -13.37
N PRO A 33 -12.03 -4.62 -12.97
CA PRO A 33 -12.16 -4.06 -11.63
C PRO A 33 -12.58 -5.13 -10.62
N PHE A 34 -11.81 -5.27 -9.55
CA PHE A 34 -12.09 -6.21 -8.46
C PHE A 34 -12.33 -5.49 -7.15
N MET A 35 -13.27 -6.02 -6.37
CA MET A 35 -13.51 -5.64 -4.99
C MET A 35 -13.26 -6.83 -4.08
N VAL A 36 -12.44 -6.63 -3.06
CA VAL A 36 -12.26 -7.61 -1.98
C VAL A 36 -12.90 -7.09 -0.70
N VAL A 37 -13.52 -7.99 0.05
CA VAL A 37 -14.00 -7.73 1.41
C VAL A 37 -13.35 -8.74 2.33
N SER A 38 -12.60 -8.25 3.32
CA SER A 38 -12.03 -9.07 4.39
C SER A 38 -12.73 -8.77 5.70
N VAL A 39 -12.99 -9.81 6.47
CA VAL A 39 -13.43 -9.73 7.86
C VAL A 39 -12.24 -9.87 8.80
N HIS A 40 -12.27 -9.10 9.88
CA HIS A 40 -11.30 -9.13 10.96
C HIS A 40 -12.02 -9.32 12.29
N PHE A 41 -11.53 -10.23 13.12
CA PHE A 41 -12.09 -10.47 14.45
C PHE A 41 -11.05 -11.04 15.40
N ILE A 42 -11.30 -10.91 16.70
CA ILE A 42 -10.48 -11.49 17.76
C ILE A 42 -11.25 -12.68 18.33
N SER A 43 -10.66 -13.87 18.29
CA SER A 43 -11.23 -15.08 18.87
C SER A 43 -11.12 -15.08 20.40
N SER A 44 -11.79 -16.02 21.05
CA SER A 44 -11.77 -16.18 22.51
C SER A 44 -10.37 -16.45 23.11
N ASP A 45 -9.45 -16.97 22.30
CA ASP A 45 -8.04 -17.17 22.66
C ASP A 45 -7.15 -15.95 22.34
N TRP A 46 -7.76 -14.76 22.16
CA TRP A 46 -7.08 -13.49 21.90
C TRP A 46 -6.22 -13.46 20.64
N LYS A 47 -6.56 -14.29 19.64
CA LYS A 47 -5.89 -14.27 18.34
C LYS A 47 -6.66 -13.40 17.35
N LEU A 48 -5.93 -12.54 16.65
CA LEU A 48 -6.47 -11.79 15.53
C LEU A 48 -6.58 -12.70 14.31
N HIS A 49 -7.78 -12.78 13.76
CA HIS A 49 -8.08 -13.49 12.52
C HIS A 49 -8.44 -12.50 11.42
N LYS A 50 -7.96 -12.78 10.21
CA LYS A 50 -8.30 -12.07 8.98
C LYS A 50 -8.73 -13.11 7.95
N GLN A 51 -9.93 -12.97 7.41
CA GLN A 51 -10.43 -13.86 6.35
C GLN A 51 -11.04 -13.07 5.20
N ILE A 52 -10.76 -13.48 3.96
CA ILE A 52 -11.41 -12.93 2.77
C ILE A 52 -12.78 -13.60 2.63
N ILE A 53 -13.84 -12.80 2.69
CA ILE A 53 -15.23 -13.27 2.61
C ILE A 53 -15.87 -12.99 1.25
N SER A 54 -15.29 -12.05 0.49
CA SER A 54 -15.76 -11.69 -0.85
C SER A 54 -14.57 -11.28 -1.69
N PHE A 55 -14.46 -11.83 -2.89
CA PHE A 55 -13.55 -11.39 -3.95
C PHE A 55 -14.33 -11.51 -5.24
N LYS A 56 -14.85 -10.39 -5.74
CA LYS A 56 -15.73 -10.37 -6.91
C LYS A 56 -15.32 -9.25 -7.84
N GLU A 57 -15.57 -9.46 -9.13
CA GLU A 57 -15.55 -8.36 -10.09
C GLU A 57 -16.64 -7.36 -9.72
N LEU A 58 -16.33 -6.07 -9.75
CA LEU A 58 -17.29 -4.98 -9.55
C LEU A 58 -17.26 -4.10 -10.80
N PRO A 59 -18.08 -4.39 -11.82
CA PRO A 59 -18.08 -3.64 -13.07
C PRO A 59 -18.34 -2.13 -12.85
N PRO A 60 -17.86 -1.26 -13.73
CA PRO A 60 -18.19 0.16 -13.69
C PRO A 60 -19.70 0.38 -13.88
N PRO A 61 -20.28 1.45 -13.30
CA PRO A 61 -19.60 2.53 -12.60
C PRO A 61 -19.32 2.22 -11.11
N HIS A 62 -18.11 2.52 -10.62
CA HIS A 62 -17.71 2.36 -9.22
C HIS A 62 -18.28 3.44 -8.30
N THR A 63 -19.61 3.61 -8.34
CA THR A 63 -20.32 4.57 -7.49
C THR A 63 -20.35 4.09 -6.04
N GLY A 64 -20.52 5.02 -5.10
CA GLY A 64 -20.71 4.65 -3.70
C GLY A 64 -21.91 3.74 -3.46
N LEU A 65 -22.96 3.85 -4.29
CA LEU A 65 -24.11 2.93 -4.24
C LEU A 65 -23.69 1.51 -4.60
N ALA A 66 -22.99 1.32 -5.73
CA ALA A 66 -22.53 0.00 -6.17
C ALA A 66 -21.59 -0.66 -5.14
N ILE A 67 -20.66 0.11 -4.56
CA ILE A 67 -19.76 -0.35 -3.49
C ILE A 67 -20.57 -0.77 -2.26
N SER A 68 -21.55 0.04 -1.85
CA SER A 68 -22.44 -0.29 -0.72
C SER A 68 -23.27 -1.54 -0.99
N ASP A 69 -23.82 -1.73 -2.19
CA ASP A 69 -24.60 -2.91 -2.53
C ASP A 69 -23.74 -4.18 -2.45
N GLN A 70 -22.50 -4.11 -2.92
CA GLN A 70 -21.57 -5.22 -2.84
C GLN A 70 -21.14 -5.54 -1.39
N LEU A 71 -20.94 -4.52 -0.55
CA LEU A 71 -20.72 -4.71 0.90
C LEU A 71 -21.92 -5.37 1.57
N VAL A 72 -23.13 -4.86 1.32
CA VAL A 72 -24.37 -5.41 1.90
C VAL A 72 -24.58 -6.86 1.44
N ALA A 73 -24.38 -7.15 0.15
CA ALA A 73 -24.48 -8.50 -0.39
C ALA A 73 -23.51 -9.46 0.34
N SER A 74 -22.27 -9.02 0.57
CA SER A 74 -21.27 -9.80 1.32
C SER A 74 -21.68 -10.00 2.78
N ILE A 75 -22.21 -8.97 3.44
CA ILE A 75 -22.68 -9.02 4.84
C ILE A 75 -23.87 -9.97 5.00
N VAL A 76 -24.82 -9.94 4.07
CA VAL A 76 -25.99 -10.82 4.05
C VAL A 76 -25.59 -12.26 3.75
N GLU A 77 -24.73 -12.48 2.74
CA GLU A 77 -24.24 -13.81 2.35
C GLU A 77 -23.58 -14.54 3.53
N TRP A 78 -22.84 -13.81 4.36
CA TRP A 78 -22.14 -14.35 5.52
C TRP A 78 -22.94 -14.28 6.83
N LYS A 79 -24.16 -13.73 6.80
CA LYS A 79 -25.05 -13.57 7.97
C LYS A 79 -24.39 -12.80 9.12
N VAL A 80 -23.64 -11.74 8.79
CA VAL A 80 -22.87 -10.96 9.77
C VAL A 80 -23.45 -9.57 10.04
N MET A 81 -24.68 -9.29 9.60
CA MET A 81 -25.36 -7.99 9.75
C MET A 81 -25.27 -7.44 11.19
N ASP A 82 -25.45 -8.30 12.17
CA ASP A 82 -25.48 -7.94 13.60
C ASP A 82 -24.11 -7.85 14.28
N LYS A 83 -23.03 -7.98 13.51
CA LYS A 83 -21.66 -8.04 14.05
C LYS A 83 -20.78 -6.91 13.52
N VAL A 84 -21.13 -6.27 12.41
CA VAL A 84 -20.28 -5.24 11.78
C VAL A 84 -20.19 -4.00 12.66
N SER A 85 -18.99 -3.72 13.16
CA SER A 85 -18.71 -2.56 14.02
C SER A 85 -18.10 -1.39 13.25
N HIS A 86 -17.13 -1.67 12.38
CA HIS A 86 -16.33 -0.67 11.66
C HIS A 86 -15.98 -1.19 10.28
N VAL A 87 -15.80 -0.29 9.32
CA VAL A 87 -15.32 -0.60 7.97
C VAL A 87 -14.16 0.33 7.62
N THR A 88 -13.03 -0.26 7.25
CA THR A 88 -11.85 0.46 6.77
C THR A 88 -11.77 0.42 5.25
N VAL A 89 -11.63 1.60 4.63
CA VAL A 89 -11.59 1.80 3.18
C VAL A 89 -10.54 2.83 2.81
N ASP A 90 -10.15 2.87 1.53
CA ASP A 90 -9.27 3.94 1.06
C ASP A 90 -9.99 5.31 1.03
N ASN A 91 -9.25 6.37 0.70
CA ASN A 91 -9.75 7.74 0.82
C ASN A 91 -10.54 8.21 -0.42
N ALA A 92 -11.02 7.30 -1.27
CA ALA A 92 -11.85 7.66 -2.41
C ALA A 92 -13.21 8.24 -1.97
N LEU A 93 -13.66 9.32 -2.64
CA LEU A 93 -14.93 9.99 -2.33
C LEU A 93 -16.16 9.08 -2.43
N SER A 94 -16.14 8.09 -3.33
CA SER A 94 -17.21 7.11 -3.49
C SER A 94 -17.43 6.30 -2.20
N ASN A 95 -16.39 6.08 -1.40
CA ASN A 95 -16.50 5.33 -0.15
C ASN A 95 -17.28 6.09 0.92
N ASP A 96 -17.31 7.41 0.87
CA ASP A 96 -18.04 8.25 1.83
C ASP A 96 -19.53 7.97 1.70
N VAL A 97 -20.01 7.99 0.45
CA VAL A 97 -21.38 7.64 0.09
C VAL A 97 -21.67 6.17 0.42
N ALA A 98 -20.74 5.27 0.12
CA ALA A 98 -20.91 3.85 0.36
C ALA A 98 -21.09 3.53 1.85
N LEU A 99 -20.23 4.07 2.70
CA LEU A 99 -20.26 3.79 4.13
C LEU A 99 -21.34 4.57 4.87
N ALA A 100 -21.73 5.77 4.41
CA ALA A 100 -22.91 6.44 4.93
C ALA A 100 -24.18 5.61 4.68
N ARG A 101 -24.35 5.10 3.45
CA ARG A 101 -25.48 4.21 3.11
C ARG A 101 -25.44 2.91 3.92
N LEU A 102 -24.28 2.27 4.01
CA LEU A 102 -24.14 1.02 4.77
C LEU A 102 -24.44 1.22 6.26
N ALA A 103 -23.94 2.30 6.87
CA ALA A 103 -24.23 2.63 8.26
C ALA A 103 -25.73 2.82 8.51
N GLN A 104 -26.43 3.50 7.59
CA GLN A 104 -27.88 3.66 7.67
C GLN A 104 -28.61 2.31 7.56
N ILE A 105 -28.21 1.44 6.62
CA ILE A 105 -28.79 0.09 6.47
C ILE A 105 -28.59 -0.73 7.75
N LEU A 106 -27.40 -0.68 8.34
CA LEU A 106 -27.12 -1.39 9.59
C LEU A 106 -27.93 -0.82 10.75
N LYS A 107 -28.09 0.51 10.82
CA LYS A 107 -28.94 1.16 11.83
C LYS A 107 -30.40 0.70 11.76
N ASP A 108 -30.92 0.52 10.55
CA ASP A 108 -32.33 0.17 10.34
C ASP A 108 -32.60 -1.33 10.45
N LYS A 109 -31.64 -2.19 10.06
CA LYS A 109 -31.86 -3.63 9.91
C LYS A 109 -31.11 -4.49 10.92
N SER A 110 -30.07 -3.97 11.57
CA SER A 110 -29.31 -4.73 12.54
C SER A 110 -29.96 -4.72 13.92
N ARG A 111 -29.93 -5.86 14.60
CA ARG A 111 -30.27 -5.99 16.02
C ARG A 111 -29.20 -5.39 16.93
N SER A 112 -27.99 -5.18 16.41
CA SER A 112 -26.84 -4.64 17.13
C SER A 112 -26.12 -3.64 16.24
N PRO A 113 -26.72 -2.44 16.04
CA PRO A 113 -26.19 -1.44 15.13
C PRO A 113 -24.78 -0.94 15.55
N PRO A 114 -24.07 -0.20 14.68
CA PRO A 114 -22.78 0.38 14.99
C PRO A 114 -22.83 1.26 16.24
N ASP A 115 -21.82 1.10 17.09
CA ASP A 115 -21.72 1.83 18.36
C ASP A 115 -21.65 3.36 18.14
N LEU A 116 -22.01 4.14 19.15
CA LEU A 116 -21.95 5.60 19.13
C LEU A 116 -22.65 6.24 17.92
N ASN A 117 -23.80 5.68 17.52
CA ASN A 117 -24.56 6.09 16.34
C ASN A 117 -23.74 6.10 15.04
N GLY A 118 -22.74 5.22 14.92
CA GLY A 118 -21.88 5.11 13.75
C GLY A 118 -20.83 6.21 13.61
N LYS A 119 -20.58 7.02 14.66
CA LYS A 119 -19.57 8.11 14.63
C LYS A 119 -18.20 7.65 14.13
N PHE A 120 -17.79 6.42 14.48
CA PHE A 120 -16.51 5.85 14.09
C PHE A 120 -16.63 4.71 13.08
N PHE A 121 -17.81 4.51 12.47
CA PHE A 121 -18.06 3.39 11.57
C PHE A 121 -17.12 3.39 10.35
N HIS A 122 -16.83 4.57 9.81
CA HIS A 122 -15.93 4.77 8.69
C HIS A 122 -14.50 5.04 9.19
N VAL A 123 -13.60 4.08 8.97
CA VAL A 123 -12.17 4.23 9.23
C VAL A 123 -11.43 4.45 7.90
N ARG A 124 -10.59 5.48 7.84
CA ARG A 124 -9.76 5.74 6.66
C ARG A 124 -8.51 4.87 6.67
N CYS A 125 -8.10 4.40 5.50
CA CYS A 125 -6.85 3.67 5.35
C CYS A 125 -5.66 4.63 5.54
N ALA A 126 -4.99 4.52 6.69
CA ALA A 126 -3.82 5.33 7.01
C ALA A 126 -2.64 5.10 6.04
N ALA A 127 -2.47 3.87 5.54
CA ALA A 127 -1.46 3.59 4.50
C ALA A 127 -1.74 4.37 3.21
N HIS A 128 -3.02 4.56 2.87
CA HIS A 128 -3.39 5.41 1.73
C HIS A 128 -3.13 6.89 2.03
N ILE A 129 -3.40 7.37 3.25
CA ILE A 129 -3.05 8.74 3.67
C ILE A 129 -1.54 8.99 3.55
N ILE A 130 -0.72 8.07 4.07
CA ILE A 130 0.74 8.12 3.93
C ILE A 130 1.15 8.20 2.46
N ASN A 131 0.55 7.36 1.62
CA ASN A 131 0.82 7.40 0.18
C ASN A 131 0.46 8.75 -0.46
N LEU A 132 -0.60 9.43 -0.02
CA LEU A 132 -0.93 10.78 -0.48
C LEU A 132 0.13 11.81 -0.05
N ILE A 133 0.53 11.79 1.23
CA ILE A 133 1.57 12.67 1.78
C ILE A 133 2.90 12.48 1.03
N VAL A 134 3.33 11.22 0.87
CA VAL A 134 4.58 10.89 0.19
C VAL A 134 4.55 11.32 -1.28
N LYS A 135 3.43 11.08 -1.99
CA LYS A 135 3.29 11.52 -3.38
C LYS A 135 3.40 13.03 -3.52
N ASP A 136 2.90 13.79 -2.54
CA ASP A 136 3.03 15.23 -2.56
C ASP A 136 4.47 15.67 -2.28
N GLY A 137 5.11 15.12 -1.24
CA GLY A 137 6.51 15.41 -0.93
C GLY A 137 7.49 15.04 -2.07
N LEU A 138 7.24 13.95 -2.80
CA LEU A 138 8.04 13.56 -3.96
C LEU A 138 8.01 14.57 -5.11
N LYS A 139 7.00 15.45 -5.19
CA LYS A 139 6.93 16.49 -6.23
C LYS A 139 7.99 17.57 -6.01
N GLU A 140 8.26 17.93 -4.75
CA GLU A 140 9.20 18.98 -4.37
C GLU A 140 10.63 18.69 -4.84
N LEU A 141 11.05 17.41 -4.80
CA LEU A 141 12.39 16.98 -5.23
C LEU A 141 12.34 16.10 -6.50
N SER A 142 11.33 16.33 -7.35
CA SER A 142 11.07 15.49 -8.52
C SER A 142 12.23 15.46 -9.52
N THR A 143 13.00 16.55 -9.65
CA THR A 143 14.16 16.62 -10.55
C THR A 143 15.30 15.70 -10.11
N ALA A 144 15.77 15.85 -8.87
CA ALA A 144 16.86 15.01 -8.34
C ALA A 144 16.47 13.53 -8.31
N VAL A 145 15.24 13.23 -7.87
CA VAL A 145 14.69 11.86 -7.87
C VAL A 145 14.60 11.28 -9.30
N SER A 146 14.30 12.10 -10.31
CA SER A 146 14.27 11.65 -11.71
C SER A 146 15.67 11.41 -12.26
N LYS A 147 16.64 12.27 -11.98
CA LYS A 147 18.03 12.05 -12.41
C LYS A 147 18.64 10.77 -11.85
N ILE A 148 18.44 10.50 -10.55
CA ILE A 148 18.95 9.26 -9.97
C ILE A 148 18.20 8.03 -10.51
N ARG A 149 16.89 8.15 -10.79
CA ARG A 149 16.13 7.10 -11.46
C ARG A 149 16.71 6.78 -12.84
N ASP A 150 16.96 7.79 -13.65
CA ASP A 150 17.56 7.63 -14.98
C ASP A 150 18.97 7.05 -14.90
N SER A 151 19.74 7.49 -13.90
CA SER A 151 21.09 6.96 -13.62
C SER A 151 21.05 5.46 -13.29
N VAL A 152 20.16 5.06 -12.39
CA VAL A 152 19.97 3.65 -12.02
C VAL A 152 19.48 2.83 -13.21
N TRP A 153 18.59 3.40 -14.05
CA TRP A 153 18.16 2.75 -15.28
C TRP A 153 19.30 2.60 -16.28
N HIS A 154 20.10 3.65 -16.50
CA HIS A 154 21.25 3.67 -17.42
C HIS A 154 22.22 2.55 -17.10
N VAL A 155 22.66 2.43 -15.84
CA VAL A 155 23.65 1.42 -15.44
C VAL A 155 23.10 -0.01 -15.45
N LYS A 156 21.78 -0.19 -15.61
CA LYS A 156 21.13 -1.51 -15.65
C LYS A 156 20.53 -1.86 -17.00
N SER A 157 20.47 -0.93 -17.94
CA SER A 157 19.76 -1.12 -19.20
C SER A 157 20.46 -2.11 -20.14
N THR A 158 21.78 -2.26 -20.06
CA THR A 158 22.55 -3.21 -20.88
C THR A 158 23.67 -3.91 -20.10
N PRO A 159 24.11 -5.10 -20.54
CA PRO A 159 25.26 -5.78 -19.94
C PRO A 159 26.56 -4.95 -19.97
N ALA A 160 26.76 -4.18 -21.04
CA ALA A 160 27.94 -3.32 -21.20
C ALA A 160 27.95 -2.18 -20.17
N ARG A 161 26.83 -1.46 -20.01
CA ARG A 161 26.70 -0.40 -19.01
C ARG A 161 26.80 -0.92 -17.59
N LYS A 162 26.21 -2.10 -17.33
CA LYS A 162 26.36 -2.79 -16.04
C LYS A 162 27.81 -3.09 -15.72
N LYS A 163 28.58 -3.58 -16.71
CA LYS A 163 30.01 -3.85 -16.54
C LYS A 163 30.80 -2.56 -16.30
N GLN A 164 30.55 -1.50 -17.07
CA GLN A 164 31.22 -0.20 -16.89
C GLN A 164 30.98 0.38 -15.49
N PHE A 165 29.74 0.29 -14.99
CA PHE A 165 29.43 0.74 -13.64
C PHE A 165 30.09 -0.14 -12.57
N GLN A 166 30.15 -1.47 -12.78
CA GLN A 166 30.91 -2.36 -11.89
C GLN A 166 32.40 -2.03 -11.86
N ASP A 167 32.98 -1.63 -13.00
CA ASP A 167 34.38 -1.21 -13.06
C ASP A 167 34.58 0.14 -12.35
N ALA A 168 33.65 1.10 -12.51
CA ALA A 168 33.65 2.35 -11.74
C ALA A 168 33.52 2.12 -10.22
N ILE A 169 32.75 1.09 -9.80
CA ILE A 169 32.62 0.70 -8.38
C ILE A 169 33.95 0.20 -7.80
N LYS A 170 34.73 -0.60 -8.56
CA LYS A 170 36.01 -1.17 -8.09
C LYS A 170 37.06 -0.11 -7.73
N GLU A 171 36.90 1.10 -8.24
CA GLU A 171 37.78 2.24 -7.99
C GLU A 171 37.36 3.05 -6.77
N THR A 172 36.26 2.68 -6.14
CA THR A 172 35.77 3.29 -4.90
C THR A 172 36.07 2.36 -3.73
N ASN A 173 36.16 2.93 -2.53
CA ASN A 173 36.38 2.17 -1.29
C ASN A 173 35.09 1.54 -0.72
N ILE A 174 34.07 1.30 -1.55
CA ILE A 174 32.79 0.76 -1.08
C ILE A 174 32.84 -0.78 -1.05
N PRO A 175 32.26 -1.44 -0.02
CA PRO A 175 32.15 -2.88 0.00
C PRO A 175 31.37 -3.42 -1.20
N THR A 176 31.74 -4.63 -1.64
CA THR A 176 30.97 -5.36 -2.66
C THR A 176 29.54 -5.56 -2.17
N GLN A 177 28.57 -5.00 -2.90
CA GLN A 177 27.15 -5.09 -2.58
C GLN A 177 26.31 -5.15 -3.86
N ALA A 178 25.01 -5.48 -3.71
CA ALA A 178 24.09 -5.55 -4.84
C ALA A 178 23.93 -4.18 -5.50
N LEU A 179 23.81 -4.16 -6.83
CA LEU A 179 23.56 -2.92 -7.58
C LEU A 179 22.20 -2.32 -7.20
N PRO A 180 22.03 -0.99 -7.35
CA PRO A 180 20.79 -0.30 -7.00
C PRO A 180 19.56 -0.91 -7.68
N SER A 181 18.41 -0.88 -7.00
CA SER A 181 17.15 -1.38 -7.55
C SER A 181 16.49 -0.33 -8.44
N VAL A 182 15.89 -0.75 -9.55
CA VAL A 182 15.07 0.15 -10.38
C VAL A 182 13.74 0.31 -9.67
N ASP A 183 13.22 1.53 -9.59
CA ASP A 183 11.92 1.78 -8.99
C ASP A 183 10.76 1.50 -9.94
N VAL A 184 9.58 1.42 -9.36
CA VAL A 184 8.30 1.49 -10.04
C VAL A 184 7.72 2.86 -9.67
N PRO A 185 7.74 3.88 -10.55
CA PRO A 185 7.39 5.25 -10.19
C PRO A 185 6.00 5.43 -9.56
N THR A 186 5.06 4.52 -9.86
CA THR A 186 3.72 4.52 -9.28
C THR A 186 3.66 3.96 -7.84
N ARG A 187 4.76 3.40 -7.32
CA ARG A 187 4.89 2.79 -5.99
C ARG A 187 6.05 3.43 -5.23
N TRP A 188 5.75 4.44 -4.42
CA TRP A 188 6.78 5.21 -3.68
C TRP A 188 7.73 4.36 -2.82
N ASN A 189 7.27 3.23 -2.26
CA ASN A 189 8.13 2.30 -1.51
C ASN A 189 9.32 1.79 -2.35
N SER A 190 9.10 1.57 -3.65
CA SER A 190 10.17 1.17 -4.56
C SER A 190 11.12 2.32 -4.88
N THR A 191 10.62 3.56 -4.94
CA THR A 191 11.45 4.76 -5.05
C THR A 191 12.33 4.90 -3.83
N TYR A 192 11.80 4.75 -2.62
CA TYR A 192 12.59 4.73 -1.38
C TYR A 192 13.72 3.68 -1.44
N ILE A 193 13.42 2.44 -1.84
CA ILE A 193 14.42 1.37 -1.96
C ILE A 193 15.49 1.75 -2.99
N MET A 194 15.10 2.32 -4.14
CA MET A 194 16.04 2.81 -5.14
C MET A 194 16.97 3.87 -4.55
N LEU A 195 16.45 4.93 -3.91
CA LEU A 195 17.26 6.00 -3.32
C LEU A 195 18.22 5.43 -2.27
N LYS A 196 17.70 4.64 -1.32
CA LYS A 196 18.50 4.00 -0.27
C LYS A 196 19.63 3.13 -0.83
N SER A 197 19.34 2.36 -1.88
CA SER A 197 20.32 1.48 -2.51
C SER A 197 21.32 2.23 -3.40
N ALA A 198 20.97 3.40 -3.94
CA ALA A 198 21.81 4.17 -4.84
C ALA A 198 22.81 5.09 -4.13
N LEU A 199 22.45 5.62 -2.94
CA LEU A 199 23.28 6.53 -2.16
C LEU A 199 24.72 6.04 -1.92
N PRO A 200 24.97 4.77 -1.54
CA PRO A 200 26.34 4.27 -1.36
C PRO A 200 27.21 4.34 -2.62
N PHE A 201 26.59 4.44 -3.80
CA PHE A 201 27.26 4.44 -5.09
C PHE A 201 27.51 5.84 -5.67
N LYS A 202 27.30 6.91 -4.88
CA LYS A 202 27.52 8.31 -5.34
C LYS A 202 28.82 8.48 -6.12
N GLN A 203 29.95 8.07 -5.53
CA GLN A 203 31.26 8.23 -6.19
C GLN A 203 31.37 7.39 -7.48
N ALA A 204 30.78 6.20 -7.52
CA ALA A 204 30.81 5.36 -8.73
C ALA A 204 30.01 5.99 -9.88
N PHE A 205 28.90 6.67 -9.58
CA PHE A 205 28.15 7.44 -10.59
C PHE A 205 28.98 8.63 -11.11
N ILE A 206 29.65 9.36 -10.22
CA ILE A 206 30.55 10.47 -10.60
C ILE A 206 31.67 9.95 -11.52
N ASN A 207 32.40 8.90 -11.10
CA ASN A 207 33.46 8.28 -11.90
C ASN A 207 32.95 7.80 -13.28
N LEU A 208 31.72 7.28 -13.35
CA LEU A 208 31.11 6.86 -14.62
C LEU A 208 30.85 8.07 -15.53
N SER A 209 30.40 9.20 -14.98
CA SER A 209 30.09 10.42 -15.76
C SER A 209 31.33 11.02 -16.42
N GLU A 210 32.51 10.85 -15.84
CA GLU A 210 33.78 11.29 -16.41
C GLU A 210 34.23 10.42 -17.60
N ARG A 211 33.66 9.22 -17.76
CA ARG A 211 34.11 8.19 -18.70
C ARG A 211 33.12 7.88 -19.82
N ASP A 212 31.83 7.95 -19.51
CA ASP A 212 30.76 7.69 -20.46
C ASP A 212 30.08 9.02 -20.83
N ALA A 213 30.50 9.59 -21.96
CA ALA A 213 29.88 10.80 -22.51
C ALA A 213 28.37 10.64 -22.79
N ASN A 214 27.84 9.41 -22.86
CA ASN A 214 26.42 9.15 -23.03
C ASN A 214 25.64 9.12 -21.70
N TYR A 215 26.33 9.23 -20.55
CA TYR A 215 25.69 9.31 -19.25
C TYR A 215 25.39 10.76 -18.88
N LEU A 216 24.18 11.21 -19.25
CA LEU A 216 23.79 12.64 -19.20
C LEU A 216 23.19 13.11 -17.87
N ASN A 217 22.65 12.18 -17.07
CA ASN A 217 21.80 12.50 -15.91
C ASN A 217 22.48 12.23 -14.57
N CYS A 218 23.81 12.39 -14.48
CA CYS A 218 24.50 12.29 -13.20
C CYS A 218 24.00 13.39 -12.25
N PRO A 219 23.50 13.05 -11.04
CA PRO A 219 23.12 14.07 -10.06
C PRO A 219 24.33 14.89 -9.63
N THR A 220 24.12 16.19 -9.45
CA THR A 220 25.09 17.12 -8.86
C THR A 220 25.26 16.88 -7.36
N ASP A 221 26.26 17.49 -6.73
CA ASP A 221 26.47 17.37 -5.28
C ASP A 221 25.27 17.87 -4.45
N GLU A 222 24.63 18.96 -4.89
CA GLU A 222 23.40 19.48 -4.28
C GLU A 222 22.24 18.50 -4.42
N GLU A 223 22.03 17.95 -5.62
CA GLU A 223 20.98 16.94 -5.86
C GLU A 223 21.25 15.63 -5.10
N TRP A 224 22.50 15.24 -4.88
CA TRP A 224 22.84 14.10 -4.01
C TRP A 224 22.45 14.34 -2.56
N ASN A 225 22.59 15.58 -2.06
CA ASN A 225 22.12 15.95 -0.74
C ASN A 225 20.58 15.90 -0.68
N GLU A 226 19.89 16.41 -1.70
CA GLU A 226 18.43 16.30 -1.84
C GLU A 226 17.95 14.84 -1.85
N ILE A 227 18.63 13.96 -2.60
CA ILE A 227 18.34 12.53 -2.64
C ILE A 227 18.49 11.90 -1.25
N SER A 228 19.53 12.28 -0.51
CA SER A 228 19.75 11.80 0.86
C SER A 228 18.62 12.25 1.79
N MET A 229 18.27 13.54 1.75
CA MET A 229 17.16 14.09 2.54
C MET A 229 15.83 13.41 2.20
N MET A 230 15.55 13.18 0.91
CA MET A 230 14.35 12.47 0.48
C MET A 230 14.34 11.02 0.94
N LYS A 231 15.47 10.31 0.89
CA LYS A 231 15.57 8.95 1.43
C LYS A 231 15.19 8.94 2.92
N ASP A 232 15.74 9.84 3.72
CA ASP A 232 15.49 9.89 5.16
C ASP A 232 14.02 10.24 5.47
N PHE A 233 13.45 11.19 4.72
CA PHE A 233 12.02 11.50 4.77
C PHE A 233 11.16 10.27 4.47
N LEU A 234 11.45 9.54 3.38
CA LEU A 234 10.70 8.34 3.00
C LEU A 234 10.89 7.17 3.95
N GLU A 235 12.04 7.07 4.63
CA GLU A 235 12.33 5.98 5.58
C GLU A 235 11.33 5.97 6.73
N VAL A 236 10.97 7.15 7.26
CA VAL A 236 9.95 7.31 8.31
C VAL A 236 8.62 6.72 7.87
N PHE A 237 8.15 7.07 6.67
CA PHE A 237 6.90 6.56 6.12
C PHE A 237 6.97 5.08 5.78
N ASN A 238 8.12 4.58 5.33
CA ASN A 238 8.29 3.16 5.01
C ASN A 238 8.17 2.32 6.28
N ILE A 239 8.78 2.75 7.39
CA ILE A 239 8.64 2.11 8.69
C ILE A 239 7.17 2.15 9.16
N ALA A 240 6.51 3.30 9.07
CA ALA A 240 5.11 3.44 9.46
C ALA A 240 4.19 2.53 8.63
N THR A 241 4.38 2.48 7.32
CA THR A 241 3.57 1.65 6.40
C THR A 241 3.74 0.16 6.69
N LEU A 242 4.97 -0.29 6.95
CA LEU A 242 5.24 -1.69 7.31
C LEU A 242 4.54 -2.08 8.63
N LYS A 243 4.53 -1.19 9.62
CA LYS A 243 3.82 -1.42 10.89
C LYS A 243 2.30 -1.43 10.72
N LEU A 244 1.75 -0.51 9.92
CA LEU A 244 0.30 -0.44 9.67
C LEU A 244 -0.21 -1.61 8.81
N GLY A 245 0.64 -2.14 7.92
CA GLY A 245 0.32 -3.25 7.03
C GLY A 245 0.32 -4.63 7.69
N THR A 246 0.62 -4.75 8.99
CA THR A 246 0.63 -6.04 9.69
C THR A 246 -0.77 -6.67 9.69
N THR A 247 -0.86 -7.95 9.36
CA THR A 247 -2.14 -8.70 9.30
C THR A 247 -2.32 -9.70 10.43
N ARG A 248 -1.29 -9.89 11.27
CA ARG A 248 -1.26 -10.89 12.35
C ARG A 248 -1.29 -10.28 13.76
N SER A 249 -1.31 -8.96 13.84
CA SER A 249 -1.33 -8.20 15.09
C SER A 249 -2.24 -6.98 14.92
N PRO A 250 -2.91 -6.51 15.99
CA PRO A 250 -3.69 -5.28 15.93
C PRO A 250 -2.80 -4.09 15.53
N SER A 251 -3.25 -3.26 14.59
CA SER A 251 -2.51 -2.06 14.15
C SER A 251 -3.23 -0.74 14.44
N ALA A 252 -4.52 -0.78 14.78
CA ALA A 252 -5.34 0.43 14.96
C ALA A 252 -4.86 1.36 16.10
N HIS A 253 -4.16 0.83 17.12
CA HIS A 253 -3.60 1.61 18.23
C HIS A 253 -2.32 2.39 17.85
N MET A 254 -1.80 2.16 16.63
CA MET A 254 -0.64 2.86 16.09
C MET A 254 -1.02 4.07 15.23
N LEU A 255 -2.33 4.31 15.07
CA LEU A 255 -2.93 5.48 14.41
C LEU A 255 -3.03 6.65 15.39
#